data_AF-A0A932DTU3-F1
#
_entry.id   AF-A0A932DTU3-F1
#
_cell.length_a   1.000
_cell.length_b   1.000
_cell.length_c   1.000
_cell.angle_alpha   90.00
_cell.angle_beta   90.00
_cell.angle_gamma   90.00
#
_symmetry.space_group_name_H-M   'P 1'
#
loop_
_entity.id
_entity.type
_entity.pdbx_description
1 polymer ?
#
loop_
_entity_poly.entity_id
_entity_poly.type
_entity_poly.pdbx_seq_one_letter_code
_entity_poly.pdbx_strand_id
1 'polypeptide(L)'
;SPSPSDRWGEPVCVNAAINVTFSEAMTASTFQPAVWVERCDTDRCETGTPVSGSIEASAEDGFSWEPDDAERPSADALWPPNTPYRVTIAADVVRSAENEPMQRDYVFFFRTRNTADLCDIDGILVIPADLIDRVLERGEDVRDRESVVRERLQHGGDIRGLFEQYRVF
;
A
#
# COMPACT_ATOMS: atom_id res chain seq x y z
N SER A 1 2.04 -12.87 -0.77
CA SER A 1 1.57 -11.49 -1.02
C SER A 1 2.47 -10.92 -2.10
N PRO A 2 1.98 -10.49 -3.27
CA PRO A 2 2.87 -9.93 -4.26
C PRO A 2 3.38 -8.60 -3.68
N SER A 3 4.69 -8.57 -3.42
CA SER A 3 5.47 -7.33 -3.35
C SER A 3 5.25 -6.53 -4.65
N PRO A 4 5.64 -5.25 -4.72
CA PRO A 4 5.68 -4.50 -5.98
C PRO A 4 6.67 -5.22 -6.92
N SER A 5 6.19 -6.27 -7.58
CA SER A 5 6.98 -7.06 -8.50
C SER A 5 6.90 -6.38 -9.84
N ASP A 6 7.97 -6.48 -10.63
CA ASP A 6 8.08 -6.03 -12.02
C ASP A 6 7.06 -6.67 -13.00
N ARG A 7 6.01 -7.29 -12.49
CA ARG A 7 4.95 -7.96 -13.23
C ARG A 7 3.61 -7.47 -12.69
N TRP A 8 2.77 -7.00 -13.62
CA TRP A 8 1.37 -6.69 -13.40
C TRP A 8 0.72 -7.79 -12.56
N GLY A 9 0.09 -7.39 -11.44
CA GLY A 9 -0.79 -8.27 -10.70
C GLY A 9 -2.02 -8.68 -11.52
N GLU A 10 -2.95 -9.38 -10.88
CA GLU A 10 -4.24 -9.67 -11.53
C GLU A 10 -4.93 -8.37 -12.00
N PRO A 11 -5.63 -8.38 -13.14
CA PRO A 11 -6.29 -7.17 -13.62
C PRO A 11 -7.40 -6.70 -12.65
N VAL A 12 -7.37 -5.41 -12.30
CA VAL A 12 -8.38 -4.76 -11.44
C VAL A 12 -9.64 -4.42 -12.22
N CYS A 13 -10.74 -4.22 -11.52
CA CYS A 13 -12.00 -3.84 -12.14
C CYS A 13 -12.01 -2.37 -12.57
N VAL A 14 -12.85 -2.04 -13.55
CA VAL A 14 -12.97 -0.68 -14.09
C VAL A 14 -13.57 0.31 -13.09
N ASN A 15 -14.21 -0.18 -12.03
CA ASN A 15 -14.75 0.60 -10.91
C ASN A 15 -13.87 0.53 -9.64
N ALA A 16 -12.62 0.07 -9.74
CA ALA A 16 -11.72 0.00 -8.59
C ALA A 16 -11.29 1.39 -8.13
N ALA A 17 -11.36 1.67 -6.83
CA ALA A 17 -10.79 2.88 -6.23
C ALA A 17 -9.33 2.63 -5.79
N ILE A 18 -8.47 3.65 -5.88
CA ILE A 18 -7.11 3.58 -5.35
C ILE A 18 -7.16 3.96 -3.88
N ASN A 19 -6.80 3.03 -3.00
CA ASN A 19 -6.75 3.26 -1.56
C ASN A 19 -5.33 3.04 -1.05
N VAL A 20 -4.83 3.97 -0.24
CA VAL A 20 -3.50 3.91 0.36
C VAL A 20 -3.64 4.06 1.87
N THR A 21 -3.02 3.15 2.60
CA THR A 21 -2.94 3.18 4.07
C THR A 21 -1.48 3.15 4.49
N PHE A 22 -1.13 4.00 5.45
CA PHE A 22 0.19 4.12 6.04
C PHE A 22 0.21 3.41 7.39
N SER A 23 1.40 2.99 7.83
CA SER A 23 1.60 2.37 9.14
C SER A 23 1.56 3.36 10.31
N GLU A 24 1.52 4.65 10.00
CA GLU A 24 1.64 5.77 10.94
C GLU A 24 0.65 6.87 10.55
N ALA A 25 0.36 7.76 11.51
CA ALA A 25 -0.46 8.93 11.24
C ALA A 25 0.29 9.92 10.33
N MET A 26 -0.44 10.48 9.37
CA MET A 26 0.09 11.29 8.27
C MET A 26 -0.58 12.66 8.20
N THR A 27 0.17 13.62 7.65
CA THR A 27 -0.35 14.97 7.40
C THR A 27 -1.12 14.97 6.07
N ALA A 28 -2.45 14.86 6.15
CA ALA A 28 -3.35 14.77 5.00
C ALA A 28 -3.13 15.81 3.89
N SER A 29 -2.80 17.06 4.25
CA SER A 29 -2.56 18.13 3.28
C SER A 29 -1.34 17.90 2.38
N THR A 30 -0.48 16.94 2.73
CA THR A 30 0.70 16.58 1.92
C THR A 30 0.38 15.59 0.80
N PHE A 31 -0.78 14.94 0.82
CA PHE A 31 -1.07 13.87 -0.15
C PHE A 31 -1.35 14.39 -1.56
N GLN A 32 -2.20 15.41 -1.71
CA GLN A 32 -2.62 15.91 -3.02
C GLN A 32 -1.44 16.30 -3.93
N PRO A 33 -0.41 17.03 -3.46
CA PRO A 33 0.74 17.34 -4.30
C PRO A 33 1.72 16.15 -4.47
N ALA A 34 1.60 15.09 -3.67
CA ALA A 34 2.54 13.97 -3.65
C ALA A 34 2.09 12.77 -4.48
N VAL A 35 0.82 12.70 -4.84
CA VAL A 35 0.22 11.55 -5.52
C VAL A 35 -0.17 11.94 -6.93
N TRP A 36 0.32 11.19 -7.91
CA TRP A 36 -0.17 11.30 -9.27
C TRP A 36 -0.29 9.94 -9.94
N VAL A 37 -1.23 9.87 -10.87
CA VAL A 37 -1.56 8.66 -11.63
C VAL A 37 -1.28 8.94 -13.10
N GLU A 38 -0.67 7.97 -13.77
CA GLU A 38 -0.38 8.05 -15.20
C GLU A 38 -1.00 6.83 -15.91
N ARG A 39 -1.68 7.09 -17.02
CA ARG A 39 -2.10 6.08 -17.97
C ARG A 39 -0.92 5.73 -18.85
N CYS A 40 -0.56 4.45 -18.90
CA CYS A 40 0.62 3.97 -19.62
C CYS A 40 0.26 3.57 -21.06
N ASP A 41 1.18 3.81 -22.00
CA ASP A 41 1.01 3.35 -23.39
C ASP A 41 1.32 1.85 -23.55
N THR A 42 2.12 1.30 -22.62
CA THR A 42 2.56 -0.09 -22.64
C THR A 42 2.59 -0.68 -21.24
N ASP A 43 2.71 -2.01 -21.18
CA ASP A 43 2.92 -2.78 -19.96
C ASP A 43 4.26 -2.49 -19.26
N ARG A 44 5.11 -1.59 -19.76
CA ARG A 44 6.32 -1.15 -19.03
C ARG A 44 6.23 0.27 -18.50
N CYS A 45 5.19 1.00 -18.89
CA CYS A 45 4.99 2.41 -18.54
C CYS A 45 6.25 3.28 -18.68
N GLU A 46 7.02 3.07 -19.76
CA GLU A 46 8.18 3.92 -20.08
C GLU A 46 7.73 5.36 -20.33
N THR A 47 6.55 5.52 -20.94
CA THR A 47 5.83 6.77 -21.11
C THR A 47 4.42 6.65 -20.53
N GLY A 48 3.98 7.73 -19.88
CA GLY A 48 2.65 7.85 -19.28
C GLY A 48 2.02 9.19 -19.58
N THR A 49 0.70 9.21 -19.73
CA THR A 49 -0.11 10.43 -19.77
C THR A 49 -0.71 10.66 -18.39
N PRO A 50 -0.51 11.83 -17.74
CA PRO A 50 -1.13 12.12 -16.46
C PRO A 50 -2.65 11.98 -16.51
N VAL A 51 -3.21 11.35 -15.49
CA VAL A 51 -4.66 11.24 -15.28
C VAL A 51 -5.04 12.25 -14.20
N SER A 52 -5.97 13.14 -14.53
CA SER A 52 -6.46 14.12 -13.56
C SER A 52 -7.38 13.42 -12.54
N GLY A 53 -7.28 13.83 -11.29
CA GLY A 53 -8.05 13.24 -10.20
C GLY A 53 -7.82 13.94 -8.88
N SER A 54 -8.56 13.50 -7.87
CA SER A 54 -8.55 14.10 -6.55
C SER A 54 -8.50 13.06 -5.44
N ILE A 55 -7.94 13.48 -4.32
CA ILE A 55 -7.96 12.69 -3.10
C ILE A 55 -9.28 12.93 -2.37
N GLU A 56 -10.05 11.87 -2.19
CA GLU A 56 -11.24 11.88 -1.35
C GLU A 56 -10.88 11.55 0.10
N ALA A 57 -11.52 12.29 1.01
CA ALA A 57 -11.50 12.13 2.48
C ALA A 57 -10.32 11.34 3.06
N SER A 58 -9.27 12.05 3.45
CA SER A 58 -8.15 11.48 4.20
C SER A 58 -8.57 11.06 5.60
N ALA A 59 -8.43 9.78 5.93
CA ALA A 59 -8.25 9.39 7.32
C ALA A 59 -6.85 9.84 7.78
N GLU A 60 -6.61 9.90 9.10
CA GLU A 60 -5.28 10.25 9.62
C GLU A 60 -4.19 9.29 9.12
N ASP A 61 -4.54 8.08 8.70
CA ASP A 61 -3.63 7.00 8.29
C ASP A 61 -3.73 6.67 6.79
N GLY A 62 -4.43 7.44 5.97
CA GLY A 62 -4.59 7.06 4.56
C GLY A 62 -5.41 8.00 3.70
N PHE A 63 -5.55 7.64 2.43
CA PHE A 63 -6.36 8.37 1.48
C PHE A 63 -6.98 7.45 0.43
N SER A 64 -8.08 7.92 -0.17
CA SER A 64 -8.61 7.38 -1.41
C SER A 64 -8.34 8.35 -2.54
N TRP A 65 -8.04 7.85 -3.74
CA TRP A 65 -7.85 8.66 -4.94
C TRP A 65 -8.80 8.18 -6.02
N GLU A 66 -9.48 9.13 -6.65
CA GLU A 66 -10.38 8.87 -7.78
C GLU A 66 -10.08 9.80 -8.97
N PRO A 67 -10.27 9.30 -10.20
CA PRO A 67 -10.12 10.12 -11.39
C PRO A 67 -11.25 11.16 -11.47
N ASP A 68 -10.94 12.32 -12.04
CA ASP A 68 -11.93 13.37 -12.31
C ASP A 68 -12.97 12.89 -13.32
N ASP A 69 -14.18 13.44 -13.29
CA ASP A 69 -15.29 13.04 -14.18
C ASP A 69 -14.92 13.07 -15.67
N ALA A 70 -14.02 13.97 -16.08
CA ALA A 70 -13.55 14.08 -17.46
C ALA A 70 -12.67 12.90 -17.92
N GLU A 71 -12.06 12.18 -16.97
CA GLU A 71 -11.22 11.00 -17.23
C GLU A 71 -12.02 9.69 -17.16
N ARG A 72 -13.24 9.73 -16.60
CA ARG A 72 -14.10 8.54 -16.41
C ARG A 72 -14.79 8.13 -17.72
N PRO A 73 -14.77 6.85 -18.11
CA PRO A 73 -15.52 6.37 -19.26
C PRO A 73 -17.04 6.37 -19.05
N SER A 74 -17.53 6.27 -17.80
CA SER A 74 -18.94 6.37 -17.45
C SER A 74 -19.13 6.75 -15.98
N ALA A 75 -20.37 6.93 -15.53
CA ALA A 75 -20.66 7.21 -14.12
C ALA A 75 -20.27 6.06 -13.18
N ASP A 76 -20.37 4.81 -13.66
CA ASP A 76 -20.12 3.61 -12.85
C ASP A 76 -18.72 3.02 -13.05
N ALA A 77 -18.01 3.43 -14.12
CA ALA A 77 -16.66 2.97 -14.42
C ALA A 77 -15.69 4.14 -14.28
N LEU A 78 -14.77 4.01 -13.33
CA LEU A 78 -13.71 4.98 -13.05
C LEU A 78 -12.60 4.92 -14.12
N TRP A 79 -12.38 3.76 -14.72
CA TRP A 79 -11.25 3.51 -15.61
C TRP A 79 -11.65 2.85 -16.92
N PRO A 80 -11.07 3.25 -18.06
CA PRO A 80 -11.14 2.48 -19.29
C PRO A 80 -10.68 1.02 -19.11
N PRO A 81 -11.32 0.04 -19.79
CA PRO A 81 -10.90 -1.36 -19.74
C PRO A 81 -9.54 -1.56 -20.42
N ASN A 82 -8.87 -2.66 -20.07
CA ASN A 82 -7.59 -3.11 -20.64
C ASN A 82 -6.48 -2.06 -20.62
N THR A 83 -6.46 -1.20 -19.61
CA THR A 83 -5.58 -0.04 -19.58
C THR A 83 -4.57 -0.17 -18.44
N PRO A 84 -3.26 -0.10 -18.72
CA PRO A 84 -2.22 -0.10 -17.71
C PRO A 84 -2.04 1.29 -17.08
N TYR A 85 -1.80 1.32 -15.78
CA TYR A 85 -1.58 2.53 -14.99
C TYR A 85 -0.35 2.41 -14.10
N ARG A 86 0.29 3.55 -13.85
CA ARG A 86 1.32 3.75 -12.84
C ARG A 86 0.80 4.73 -11.80
N VAL A 87 0.98 4.40 -10.53
CA VAL A 87 0.71 5.30 -9.40
C VAL A 87 2.03 5.59 -8.72
N THR A 88 2.30 6.86 -8.46
CA THR A 88 3.48 7.30 -7.72
C THR A 88 3.07 8.10 -6.50
N ILE A 89 3.74 7.82 -5.38
CA ILE A 89 3.65 8.56 -4.12
C ILE A 89 5.06 9.08 -3.80
N ALA A 90 5.25 10.39 -3.92
CA ALA A 90 6.53 11.05 -3.73
C ALA A 90 6.88 11.19 -2.24
N ALA A 91 8.05 10.66 -1.86
CA ALA A 91 8.44 10.58 -0.47
C ALA A 91 8.96 11.89 0.12
N ASP A 92 9.49 12.76 -0.72
CA ASP A 92 9.96 14.09 -0.33
C ASP A 92 8.82 15.06 -0.02
N VAL A 93 7.59 14.78 -0.50
CA VAL A 93 6.39 15.59 -0.25
C VAL A 93 5.53 15.03 0.88
N VAL A 94 5.26 13.71 0.90
CA VAL A 94 4.44 13.10 1.97
C VAL A 94 5.15 13.23 3.32
N ARG A 95 4.37 13.59 4.36
CA ARG A 95 4.87 13.72 5.74
C ARG A 95 3.99 12.98 6.74
N SER A 96 4.61 12.40 7.75
CA SER A 96 3.91 11.94 8.96
C SER A 96 3.29 13.12 9.71
N ALA A 97 2.43 12.84 10.69
CA ALA A 97 1.89 13.85 11.61
C ALA A 97 3.00 14.51 12.46
N GLU A 98 4.13 13.83 12.64
CA GLU A 98 5.33 14.35 13.32
C GLU A 98 6.30 15.06 12.34
N ASN A 99 5.86 15.29 11.10
CA ASN A 99 6.62 15.95 10.03
C ASN A 99 7.87 15.18 9.56
N GLU A 100 7.85 13.85 9.66
CA GLU A 100 8.90 12.99 9.10
C GLU A 100 8.59 12.64 7.63
N PRO A 101 9.58 12.67 6.72
CA PRO A 101 9.40 12.23 5.33
C PRO A 101 9.18 10.72 5.24
N MET A 102 8.52 10.28 4.17
CA MET A 102 8.64 8.88 3.76
C MET A 102 10.10 8.58 3.38
N GLN A 103 10.52 7.34 3.57
CA GLN A 103 11.92 6.95 3.34
C GLN A 103 12.30 6.90 1.85
N ARG A 104 11.33 6.58 0.98
CA ARG A 104 11.52 6.41 -0.47
C ARG A 104 10.19 6.51 -1.20
N ASP A 105 10.24 6.92 -2.46
CA ASP A 105 9.07 6.94 -3.32
C ASP A 105 8.43 5.55 -3.38
N TYR A 106 7.11 5.53 -3.42
CA TYR A 106 6.36 4.30 -3.63
C TYR A 106 5.70 4.33 -5.00
N VAL A 107 6.05 3.34 -5.82
CA VAL A 107 5.53 3.19 -7.17
C VAL A 107 4.90 1.81 -7.30
N PHE A 108 3.68 1.76 -7.80
CA PHE A 108 3.02 0.50 -8.14
C PHE A 108 2.25 0.63 -9.46
N PHE A 109 1.95 -0.53 -10.03
CA PHE A 109 1.34 -0.66 -11.35
C PHE A 109 0.09 -1.52 -11.25
N PHE A 110 -0.96 -1.14 -11.98
CA PHE A 110 -2.16 -1.96 -12.12
C PHE A 110 -2.75 -1.86 -13.52
N ARG A 111 -3.35 -2.95 -14.00
CA ARG A 111 -4.05 -2.98 -15.29
C ARG A 111 -5.52 -3.24 -15.05
N THR A 112 -6.40 -2.52 -15.72
CA THR A 112 -7.83 -2.83 -15.67
C THR A 112 -8.18 -4.07 -16.49
N ARG A 113 -9.24 -4.76 -16.12
CA ARG A 113 -9.78 -5.94 -16.83
C ARG A 113 -10.10 -5.59 -18.29
N ASN A 114 -10.10 -6.62 -19.13
CA ASN A 114 -10.37 -6.48 -20.57
C ASN A 114 -11.81 -6.07 -20.89
N THR A 115 -12.74 -6.24 -19.94
CA THR A 115 -14.14 -5.88 -20.09
C THR A 115 -14.49 -4.69 -19.22
N ALA A 116 -15.55 -3.97 -19.60
CA ALA A 116 -16.10 -2.86 -18.83
C ALA A 116 -17.07 -3.33 -17.72
N ASP A 117 -17.05 -4.63 -17.40
CA ASP A 117 -17.94 -5.20 -16.39
C ASP A 117 -17.52 -4.68 -15.01
N LEU A 118 -18.50 -4.18 -14.28
CA LEU A 118 -18.33 -3.79 -12.89
C LEU A 118 -18.13 -5.06 -12.05
N CYS A 119 -17.30 -4.95 -11.02
CA CYS A 119 -17.15 -6.01 -10.04
C CYS A 119 -17.84 -5.61 -8.73
N ASP A 120 -18.49 -6.58 -8.10
CA ASP A 120 -19.16 -6.37 -6.82
C ASP A 120 -18.16 -6.09 -5.70
N ILE A 121 -17.18 -6.98 -5.49
CA ILE A 121 -16.10 -6.82 -4.51
C ILE A 121 -14.89 -7.61 -5.02
N ASP A 122 -13.91 -6.91 -5.58
CA ASP A 122 -12.58 -7.45 -5.82
C ASP A 122 -11.57 -6.36 -5.51
N GLY A 123 -10.59 -6.66 -4.67
CA GLY A 123 -9.65 -5.69 -4.11
C GLY A 123 -8.25 -6.26 -4.16
N ILE A 124 -7.31 -5.51 -4.73
CA ILE A 124 -5.91 -5.89 -4.76
C ILE A 124 -5.20 -5.14 -3.63
N LEU A 125 -4.78 -5.89 -2.61
CA LEU A 125 -3.92 -5.36 -1.56
C LEU A 125 -2.47 -5.42 -2.02
N VAL A 126 -1.87 -4.26 -2.24
CA VAL A 126 -0.44 -4.13 -2.54
C VAL A 126 0.29 -3.76 -1.25
N ILE A 127 1.18 -4.63 -0.79
CA ILE A 127 2.00 -4.40 0.40
C ILE A 127 3.45 -4.13 -0.05
N PRO A 128 4.08 -3.03 0.39
CA PRO A 128 5.50 -2.78 0.13
C PRO A 128 6.39 -3.94 0.55
N ALA A 129 7.35 -4.34 -0.28
CA ALA A 129 8.22 -5.49 -0.03
C ALA A 129 9.01 -5.35 1.28
N ASP A 130 9.51 -4.16 1.57
CA ASP A 130 10.26 -3.84 2.79
C ASP A 130 9.41 -3.93 4.05
N LEU A 131 8.08 -3.77 3.94
CA LEU A 131 7.19 -3.99 5.07
C LEU A 131 7.06 -5.49 5.34
N ILE A 132 7.00 -6.32 4.29
CA ILE A 132 6.99 -7.79 4.42
C ILE A 132 8.28 -8.24 5.10
N ASP A 133 9.43 -7.79 4.62
CA ASP A 133 10.74 -8.17 5.16
C ASP A 133 10.86 -7.78 6.65
N ARG A 134 10.46 -6.54 7.00
CA ARG A 134 10.44 -6.09 8.41
C ARG A 134 9.53 -6.93 9.30
N VAL A 135 8.35 -7.31 8.80
CA VAL A 135 7.41 -8.15 9.56
C VAL A 135 7.97 -9.57 9.74
N LEU A 136 8.61 -10.13 8.72
CA LEU A 136 9.25 -11.44 8.79
C LEU A 136 10.41 -11.44 9.79
N GLU A 137 11.33 -10.48 9.69
CA GLU A 137 12.45 -10.32 10.62
C GLU A 137 11.97 -10.17 12.07
N ARG A 138 10.95 -9.33 12.29
CA ARG A 138 10.34 -9.14 13.62
C ARG A 138 9.71 -10.43 14.13
N GLY A 139 9.04 -11.19 13.26
CA GLY A 139 8.42 -12.46 13.60
C GLY A 139 9.44 -13.52 14.03
N GLU A 140 10.58 -13.60 13.37
CA GLU A 140 11.67 -14.51 13.74
C GLU A 140 12.28 -14.15 15.10
N ASP A 141 12.57 -12.86 15.36
CA ASP A 141 13.06 -12.39 16.66
C ASP A 141 12.08 -12.72 17.80
N VAL A 142 10.78 -12.52 17.59
CA VAL A 142 9.75 -12.89 18.58
C VAL A 142 9.70 -14.39 18.81
N ARG A 143 9.74 -15.21 17.76
CA ARG A 143 9.73 -16.69 17.86
C ARG A 143 10.94 -17.20 18.66
N ASP A 144 12.11 -16.64 18.39
CA ASP A 144 13.35 -17.07 19.05
C ASP A 144 13.34 -16.69 20.54
N ARG A 145 12.83 -15.49 20.88
CA ARG A 145 12.59 -15.08 22.29
C ARG A 145 11.57 -15.97 22.99
N GLU A 146 10.45 -16.29 22.33
CA GLU A 146 9.43 -17.18 22.88
C GLU A 146 10.00 -18.58 23.16
N SER A 147 10.84 -19.09 22.26
CA SER A 147 11.51 -20.38 22.43
C SER A 147 12.40 -20.41 23.68
N VAL A 148 13.18 -19.35 23.91
CA VAL A 148 14.02 -19.20 25.13
C VAL A 148 13.17 -19.11 26.39
N VAL A 149 12.10 -18.31 26.38
CA VAL A 149 11.19 -18.17 27.53
C VAL A 149 10.51 -19.51 27.85
N ARG A 150 10.03 -20.22 26.82
CA ARG A 150 9.39 -21.54 26.97
C ARG A 150 10.33 -22.58 27.56
N GLU A 151 11.57 -22.66 27.06
CA GLU A 151 12.59 -23.56 27.58
C GLU A 151 12.90 -23.26 29.06
N ARG A 152 13.06 -21.99 29.42
CA ARG A 152 13.36 -21.61 30.82
C ARG A 152 12.18 -21.86 31.77
N LEU A 153 10.95 -21.66 31.32
CA LEU A 153 9.75 -21.99 32.12
C LEU A 153 9.65 -23.49 32.41
N GLN A 154 10.00 -24.35 31.45
CA GLN A 154 10.04 -25.81 31.66
C GLN A 154 11.06 -26.24 32.73
N HIS A 155 12.08 -25.41 32.98
CA HIS A 155 13.10 -25.62 34.01
C HIS A 155 12.83 -24.83 35.30
N GLY A 156 11.61 -24.32 35.50
CA GLY A 156 11.22 -23.61 36.73
C GLY A 156 11.67 -22.15 36.80
N GLY A 157 11.98 -21.52 35.66
CA GLY A 157 12.31 -20.10 35.59
C GLY A 157 11.15 -19.21 36.05
N ASP A 158 11.48 -18.07 36.68
CA ASP A 158 10.48 -17.09 37.11
C ASP A 158 9.84 -16.40 35.90
N ILE A 159 8.53 -16.55 35.79
CA ILE A 159 7.75 -16.01 34.68
C ILE A 159 7.84 -14.49 34.59
N ARG A 160 7.89 -13.77 35.72
CA ARG A 160 7.94 -12.30 35.72
C ARG A 160 9.29 -11.79 35.24
N GLY A 161 10.39 -12.34 35.75
CA GLY A 161 11.74 -11.99 35.29
C GLY A 161 11.97 -12.31 33.81
N LEU A 162 11.42 -13.41 33.30
CA LEU A 162 11.52 -13.76 31.88
C LEU A 162 10.72 -12.81 30.98
N PHE A 163 9.54 -12.36 31.42
CA PHE A 163 8.78 -11.37 30.66
C PHE A 163 9.44 -10.00 30.62
N GLU A 164 9.97 -9.52 31.74
CA GLU A 164 10.72 -8.25 31.79
C GLU A 164 11.97 -8.29 30.92
N GLN A 165 12.70 -9.43 30.92
CA GLN A 165 13.95 -9.57 30.18
C GLN A 165 13.73 -9.67 28.67
N TYR A 166 12.75 -10.46 28.21
CA TYR A 166 12.62 -10.79 26.79
C TYR A 166 11.53 -9.99 26.07
N ARG A 167 10.64 -9.29 26.80
CA ARG A 167 9.56 -8.46 26.25
C ARG A 167 8.78 -9.17 25.14
N VAL A 168 8.25 -10.35 25.45
CA VAL A 168 7.55 -11.20 24.47
C VAL A 168 6.12 -10.74 24.18
N PHE A 169 5.71 -9.57 24.70
CA PHE A 169 4.45 -8.89 24.40
C PHE A 169 4.68 -7.37 24.37
#